data_AF-A0A3B7MS08-F1
#
_entry.id   AF-A0A3B7MS08-F1
#
_cell.length_a   1.000
_cell.length_b   1.000
_cell.length_c   1.000
_cell.angle_alpha   90.00
_cell.angle_beta   90.00
_cell.angle_gamma   90.00
#
_symmetry.space_group_name_H-M   'P 1'
#
loop_
_entity.id
_entity.type
_entity.pdbx_description
1 polymer ?
#
loop_
_entity_poly.entity_id
_entity_poly.type
_entity_poly.pdbx_seq_one_letter_code
_entity_poly.pdbx_strand_id
1 'polypeptide(L)'
;MLFTRTACTIILLIGLLPAAIACRGHKGAMDESAAMIYEGTSPGVTAERVFLKIPLNERCDFIRWKLTLLQDAATKAATTFILQREYGFYVDNRTDKSMGQATIEGAWEVAKVPNLKAGSIVYQLHANSSSICLLRLDDNLLHLLNSNKDLMIGNGGQSFTLSRTTNIIPPMSIYQSLQVSAHFISGIQDTMLTFVGRSPCKAIASDLGLPADPACFKLKWSLKLYQDPVTFKPTRYQLRRVVQGLDLIEGSWTIVKGTAADPNALVYLLDPGKPGYTLYLMKGDDNVLFFLDKQRNLLVGDSLFSYTLNRQKQ
;
A
#
# COMPACT_ATOMS: atom_id res chain seq x y z
N MET A 1 53.22 -77.39 26.50
CA MET A 1 54.28 -77.47 25.47
C MET A 1 54.44 -76.10 24.85
N LEU A 2 55.66 -75.54 24.97
CA LEU A 2 56.11 -74.33 24.26
C LEU A 2 56.00 -74.53 22.75
N PHE A 3 55.71 -73.47 21.99
CA PHE A 3 56.66 -72.89 21.01
C PHE A 3 56.19 -71.50 20.54
N THR A 4 57.18 -70.72 20.17
CA THR A 4 57.26 -69.25 20.08
C THR A 4 57.37 -68.74 18.62
N ARG A 5 57.22 -67.41 18.48
CA ARG A 5 57.72 -66.49 17.43
C ARG A 5 56.83 -66.35 16.17
N THR A 6 56.76 -65.24 15.42
CA THR A 6 57.62 -64.04 15.28
C THR A 6 56.84 -62.89 14.63
N ALA A 7 57.32 -61.66 14.85
CA ALA A 7 56.79 -60.36 14.44
C ALA A 7 56.86 -60.01 12.93
N CYS A 8 56.09 -59.00 12.51
CA CYS A 8 56.57 -57.97 11.59
C CYS A 8 55.71 -56.69 11.72
N THR A 9 56.30 -55.63 12.29
CA THR A 9 55.68 -54.31 12.43
C THR A 9 56.30 -53.38 11.38
N ILE A 10 55.50 -52.89 10.43
CA ILE A 10 55.90 -51.87 9.46
C ILE A 10 55.46 -50.52 10.00
N ILE A 11 56.44 -49.64 10.28
CA ILE A 11 56.23 -48.23 10.63
C ILE A 11 56.24 -47.43 9.34
N LEU A 12 55.12 -46.81 8.97
CA LEU A 12 55.02 -45.86 7.86
C LEU A 12 55.07 -44.43 8.43
N LEU A 13 56.18 -43.73 8.18
CA LEU A 13 56.34 -42.29 8.45
C LEU A 13 55.69 -41.51 7.30
N ILE A 14 54.57 -40.83 7.58
CA ILE A 14 53.97 -39.85 6.67
C ILE A 14 54.39 -38.44 7.13
N GLY A 15 55.14 -37.76 6.28
CA GLY A 15 55.59 -36.38 6.49
C GLY A 15 54.43 -35.38 6.40
N LEU A 16 54.37 -34.48 7.39
CA LEU A 16 53.50 -33.31 7.42
C LEU A 16 54.14 -32.16 6.61
N LEU A 17 53.45 -31.74 5.54
CA LEU A 17 53.69 -30.46 4.86
C LEU A 17 52.72 -29.41 5.40
N PRO A 18 53.17 -28.20 5.78
CA PRO A 18 52.27 -27.10 6.13
C PRO A 18 51.75 -26.44 4.84
N ALA A 19 50.47 -26.65 4.53
CA ALA A 19 49.78 -25.88 3.50
C ALA A 19 49.51 -24.47 4.03
N ALA A 20 50.18 -23.47 3.45
CA ALA A 20 49.87 -22.06 3.65
C ALA A 20 48.51 -21.75 3.04
N ILE A 21 47.49 -21.59 3.89
CA ILE A 21 46.16 -21.11 3.50
C ILE A 21 46.26 -19.59 3.29
N ALA A 22 46.39 -19.18 2.03
CA ALA A 22 46.22 -17.79 1.63
C ALA A 22 44.73 -17.43 1.70
N CYS A 23 44.33 -16.69 2.73
CA CYS A 23 43.01 -16.07 2.80
C CYS A 23 42.90 -15.00 1.68
N ARG A 24 42.37 -15.39 0.52
CA ARG A 24 41.87 -14.43 -0.47
C ARG A 24 40.66 -13.74 0.12
N GLY A 25 40.85 -12.49 0.56
CA GLY A 25 39.76 -11.57 0.84
C GLY A 25 38.95 -11.32 -0.43
N HIS A 26 37.91 -12.11 -0.63
CA HIS A 26 36.81 -11.75 -1.52
C HIS A 26 36.17 -10.49 -0.90
N LYS A 27 36.54 -9.31 -1.41
CA LYS A 27 35.61 -8.19 -1.45
C LYS A 27 34.45 -8.65 -2.33
N GLY A 28 33.50 -9.38 -1.73
CA GLY A 28 32.24 -9.68 -2.38
C GLY A 28 31.66 -8.35 -2.82
N ALA A 29 31.41 -8.23 -4.12
CA ALA A 29 30.54 -7.19 -4.63
C ALA A 29 29.30 -7.19 -3.72
N MET A 30 29.01 -6.04 -3.09
CA MET A 30 27.74 -5.87 -2.39
C MET A 30 26.65 -6.23 -3.40
N ASP A 31 26.06 -7.40 -3.19
CA ASP A 31 25.03 -7.94 -4.05
C ASP A 31 23.93 -6.89 -4.17
N GLU A 32 23.59 -6.53 -5.42
CA GLU A 32 22.72 -5.42 -5.72
C GLU A 32 21.29 -5.79 -5.31
N SER A 33 20.95 -5.50 -4.04
CA SER A 33 19.65 -5.85 -3.49
C SER A 33 18.54 -5.21 -4.32
N ALA A 34 17.55 -6.02 -4.70
CA ALA A 34 16.41 -5.51 -5.44
C ALA A 34 15.59 -4.63 -4.49
N ALA A 35 15.42 -3.36 -4.86
CA ALA A 35 14.72 -2.37 -4.06
C ALA A 35 13.32 -2.09 -4.62
N MET A 36 12.31 -2.07 -3.74
CA MET A 36 10.96 -1.60 -4.04
C MET A 36 10.70 -0.32 -3.26
N ILE A 37 10.41 0.79 -3.96
CA ILE A 37 10.21 2.10 -3.33
C ILE A 37 8.74 2.49 -3.42
N TYR A 38 8.13 2.69 -2.25
CA TYR A 38 6.75 3.16 -2.09
C TYR A 38 6.73 4.49 -1.35
N GLU A 39 5.97 5.46 -1.85
CA GLU A 39 5.81 6.78 -1.27
C GLU A 39 4.34 7.11 -1.06
N GLY A 40 4.05 8.00 -0.11
CA GLY A 40 2.69 8.43 0.14
C GLY A 40 2.60 9.40 1.30
N THR A 41 1.40 9.94 1.53
CA THR A 41 1.13 10.87 2.63
C THR A 41 -0.10 10.42 3.41
N SER A 42 0.05 10.22 4.72
CA SER A 42 -1.01 9.84 5.65
C SER A 42 -1.40 10.98 6.59
N PRO A 43 -2.58 10.91 7.24
CA PRO A 43 -2.89 11.77 8.38
C PRO A 43 -1.86 11.58 9.51
N GLY A 44 -1.75 12.57 10.39
CA GLY A 44 -0.93 12.51 11.60
C GLY A 44 -1.65 11.93 12.83
N VAL A 45 -2.39 10.82 12.69
CA VAL A 45 -3.15 10.24 13.79
C VAL A 45 -2.27 9.37 14.70
N THR A 46 -2.79 8.93 15.83
CA THR A 46 -1.97 8.49 16.97
C THR A 46 -1.31 7.13 16.82
N ALA A 47 -1.90 6.19 16.07
CA ALA A 47 -1.49 4.78 16.09
C ALA A 47 -0.08 4.55 15.50
N GLU A 48 0.23 5.21 14.40
CA GLU A 48 1.46 5.07 13.63
C GLU A 48 2.62 5.90 14.21
N ARG A 49 2.31 6.95 14.96
CA ARG A 49 3.32 7.89 15.50
C ARG A 49 4.32 7.23 16.42
N VAL A 50 3.90 6.19 17.17
CA VAL A 50 4.79 5.42 18.04
C VAL A 50 5.86 4.70 17.23
N PHE A 51 5.46 3.96 16.18
CA PHE A 51 6.39 3.29 15.27
C PHE A 51 7.32 4.31 14.57
N LEU A 52 6.75 5.45 14.18
CA LEU A 52 7.45 6.51 13.45
C LEU A 52 8.33 7.43 14.30
N LYS A 53 8.36 7.21 15.62
CA LYS A 53 9.07 8.07 16.58
C LYS A 53 8.65 9.54 16.43
N ILE A 54 7.36 9.81 16.27
CA ILE A 54 6.79 11.17 16.21
C ILE A 54 6.23 11.50 17.61
N PRO A 55 6.67 12.58 18.26
CA PRO A 55 6.20 12.94 19.61
C PRO A 55 4.69 13.16 19.65
N LEU A 56 3.93 12.45 20.48
CA LEU A 56 2.46 12.49 20.47
C LEU A 56 1.84 13.85 20.84
N ASN A 57 2.58 14.70 21.53
CA ASN A 57 2.17 16.03 21.99
C ASN A 57 2.38 17.15 20.93
N GLU A 58 3.00 16.84 19.79
CA GLU A 58 3.19 17.81 18.72
C GLU A 58 2.03 17.82 17.72
N ARG A 59 1.78 18.98 17.10
CA ARG A 59 0.83 19.09 16.00
C ARG A 59 1.35 18.32 14.78
N CYS A 60 0.49 17.48 14.20
CA CYS A 60 0.81 16.68 13.02
C CYS A 60 -0.46 16.54 12.18
N ASP A 61 -0.55 17.29 11.08
CA ASP A 61 -1.65 17.16 10.13
C ASP A 61 -1.33 16.08 9.08
N PHE A 62 -0.05 15.86 8.78
CA PHE A 62 0.40 14.88 7.80
C PHE A 62 1.71 14.19 8.19
N ILE A 63 1.92 13.02 7.59
CA ILE A 63 3.16 12.25 7.59
C ILE A 63 3.45 11.86 6.14
N ARG A 64 4.61 12.25 5.61
CA ARG A 64 5.13 11.78 4.32
C ARG A 64 6.01 10.56 4.55
N TRP A 65 5.86 9.58 3.68
CA TRP A 65 6.52 8.29 3.74
C TRP A 65 7.33 8.07 2.48
N LYS A 66 8.54 7.55 2.63
CA LYS A 66 9.30 6.90 1.57
C LYS A 66 9.90 5.61 2.11
N LEU A 67 9.23 4.51 1.76
CA LEU A 67 9.56 3.16 2.19
C LEU A 67 10.33 2.45 1.08
N THR A 68 11.56 2.03 1.38
CA THR A 68 12.36 1.16 0.54
C THR A 68 12.38 -0.23 1.16
N LEU A 69 11.85 -1.23 0.45
CA LEU A 69 11.91 -2.64 0.83
C LEU A 69 13.06 -3.29 0.05
N LEU A 70 14.03 -3.84 0.77
CA LEU A 70 15.17 -4.53 0.19
C LEU A 70 14.93 -6.04 0.19
N GLN A 71 15.33 -6.68 -0.90
CA GLN A 71 15.29 -8.13 -1.06
C GLN A 71 16.65 -8.66 -1.47
N ASP A 72 16.92 -9.90 -1.05
CA ASP A 72 18.05 -10.67 -1.55
C ASP A 72 17.93 -10.82 -3.08
N ALA A 73 19.01 -10.50 -3.81
CA ALA A 73 18.95 -10.37 -5.26
C ALA A 73 18.66 -11.72 -5.94
N ALA A 74 19.22 -12.80 -5.40
CA ALA A 74 19.11 -14.15 -5.93
C ALA A 74 17.78 -14.83 -5.58
N THR A 75 17.37 -14.75 -4.32
CA THR A 75 16.20 -15.49 -3.80
C THR A 75 14.92 -14.67 -3.79
N LYS A 76 15.02 -13.34 -3.91
CA LYS A 76 13.93 -12.38 -3.69
C LYS A 76 13.35 -12.43 -2.27
N ALA A 77 14.05 -13.08 -1.32
CA ALA A 77 13.63 -13.11 0.07
C ALA A 77 13.65 -11.70 0.67
N ALA A 78 12.69 -11.42 1.56
CA ALA A 78 12.64 -10.19 2.32
C ALA A 78 13.88 -10.06 3.22
N THR A 79 14.47 -8.85 3.28
CA THR A 79 15.65 -8.59 4.12
C THR A 79 15.38 -7.43 5.05
N THR A 80 15.82 -6.23 4.69
CA THR A 80 15.69 -5.02 5.48
C THR A 80 14.81 -3.99 4.78
N PHE A 81 14.36 -2.99 5.53
CA PHE A 81 13.69 -1.84 4.97
C PHE A 81 14.38 -0.56 5.46
N ILE A 82 14.23 0.49 4.66
CA ILE A 82 14.59 1.87 5.01
C ILE A 82 13.34 2.71 4.84
N LEU A 83 12.86 3.31 5.93
CA LEU A 83 11.72 4.20 5.93
C LEU A 83 12.18 5.61 6.27
N GLN A 84 12.14 6.50 5.28
CA GLN A 84 12.30 7.93 5.48
C GLN A 84 10.92 8.52 5.76
N ARG A 85 10.81 9.27 6.86
CA ARG A 85 9.57 9.94 7.26
C ARG A 85 9.80 11.43 7.47
N GLU A 86 8.80 12.21 7.10
CA GLU A 86 8.67 13.63 7.43
C GLU A 86 7.29 13.87 7.99
N TYR A 87 7.16 14.68 9.05
CA TYR A 87 5.85 15.09 9.56
C TYR A 87 5.77 16.60 9.73
N GLY A 88 4.55 17.12 9.68
CA GLY A 88 4.31 18.55 9.78
C GLY A 88 2.84 18.89 9.80
N PHE A 89 2.54 20.15 9.55
CA PHE A 89 1.16 20.64 9.45
C PHE A 89 0.98 21.61 8.29
N TYR A 90 -0.26 21.75 7.83
CA TYR A 90 -0.57 22.68 6.74
C TYR A 90 -0.71 24.09 7.31
N VAL A 91 -0.02 25.05 6.68
CA VAL A 91 -0.23 26.49 6.93
C VAL A 91 -1.41 26.97 6.07
N ASP A 92 -1.46 26.52 4.82
CA ASP A 92 -2.55 26.78 3.89
C ASP A 92 -2.73 25.60 2.88
N ASN A 93 -3.48 25.81 1.79
CA ASN A 93 -3.73 24.77 0.79
C ASN A 93 -2.52 24.40 -0.11
N ARG A 94 -1.43 25.16 -0.04
CA ARG A 94 -0.21 25.06 -0.86
C ARG A 94 1.06 24.99 -0.01
N THR A 95 1.03 25.54 1.20
CA THR A 95 2.20 25.62 2.09
C THR A 95 2.02 24.70 3.29
N ASP A 96 3.07 23.96 3.61
CA ASP A 96 3.21 23.22 4.86
C ASP A 96 4.46 23.64 5.63
N LYS A 97 4.45 23.32 6.93
CA LYS A 97 5.60 23.47 7.81
C LYS A 97 6.03 22.10 8.30
N SER A 98 7.26 21.71 7.95
CA SER A 98 7.92 20.53 8.48
C SER A 98 8.27 20.73 9.95
N MET A 99 7.99 19.70 10.75
CA MET A 99 8.29 19.66 12.19
C MET A 99 9.43 18.70 12.50
N GLY A 100 9.66 17.69 11.65
CA GLY A 100 10.82 16.82 11.81
C GLY A 100 10.89 15.72 10.76
N GLN A 101 12.11 15.22 10.57
CA GLN A 101 12.42 14.12 9.67
C GLN A 101 13.19 13.04 10.42
N ALA A 102 13.03 11.79 10.01
CA ALA A 102 13.82 10.68 10.53
C ALA A 102 13.93 9.55 9.50
N THR A 103 14.98 8.75 9.65
CA THR A 103 15.12 7.48 8.96
C THR A 103 14.96 6.35 9.97
N ILE A 104 14.15 5.36 9.63
CA ILE A 104 13.89 4.17 10.43
C ILE A 104 14.32 2.97 9.59
N GLU A 105 15.13 2.11 10.18
CA GLU A 105 15.61 0.90 9.54
C GLU A 105 15.21 -0.31 10.37
N GLY A 106 15.08 -1.46 9.73
CA GLY A 106 14.72 -2.69 10.39
C GLY A 106 14.57 -3.86 9.42
N ALA A 107 14.03 -4.96 9.91
CA ALA A 107 13.72 -6.13 9.11
C ALA A 107 12.27 -6.06 8.62
N TRP A 108 11.98 -6.69 7.49
CA TRP A 108 10.59 -6.91 7.09
C TRP A 108 10.37 -8.33 6.62
N GLU A 109 9.13 -8.77 6.68
CA GLU A 109 8.73 -10.11 6.27
C GLU A 109 7.35 -10.11 5.63
N VAL A 110 7.02 -11.21 4.95
CA VAL A 110 5.67 -11.48 4.47
C VAL A 110 4.93 -12.29 5.53
N ALA A 111 3.93 -11.67 6.16
CA ALA A 111 3.11 -12.26 7.20
C ALA A 111 1.78 -12.79 6.63
N LYS A 112 1.28 -13.87 7.23
CA LYS A 112 -0.11 -14.34 7.04
C LYS A 112 -0.98 -13.77 8.15
N VAL A 113 -2.11 -13.16 7.80
CA VAL A 113 -3.06 -12.62 8.77
C VAL A 113 -4.37 -13.40 8.71
N PRO A 114 -4.79 -14.09 9.78
CA PRO A 114 -5.97 -14.97 9.77
C PRO A 114 -7.29 -14.26 9.43
N ASN A 115 -7.43 -12.98 9.78
CA ASN A 115 -8.66 -12.22 9.58
C ASN A 115 -8.80 -11.60 8.18
N LEU A 116 -7.80 -11.80 7.32
CA LEU A 116 -7.85 -11.37 5.92
C LEU A 116 -8.23 -12.53 5.00
N LYS A 117 -8.61 -12.19 3.76
CA LYS A 117 -8.95 -13.18 2.74
C LYS A 117 -7.79 -14.17 2.57
N ALA A 118 -8.10 -15.45 2.39
CA ALA A 118 -7.09 -16.46 2.13
C ALA A 118 -6.24 -16.05 0.91
N GLY A 119 -4.93 -15.99 1.09
CA GLY A 119 -3.98 -15.52 0.07
C GLY A 119 -3.63 -14.03 0.14
N SER A 120 -4.20 -13.24 1.06
CA SER A 120 -3.74 -11.88 1.32
C SER A 120 -2.26 -11.85 1.71
N ILE A 121 -1.50 -10.95 1.07
CA ILE A 121 -0.08 -10.72 1.34
C ILE A 121 0.04 -9.49 2.23
N VAL A 122 0.61 -9.66 3.42
CA VAL A 122 0.87 -8.56 4.35
C VAL A 122 2.36 -8.40 4.54
N TYR A 123 2.87 -7.19 4.32
CA TYR A 123 4.25 -6.84 4.67
C TYR A 123 4.26 -6.35 6.11
N GLN A 124 5.03 -7.02 6.97
CA GLN A 124 5.22 -6.60 8.34
C GLN A 124 6.62 -5.99 8.50
N LEU A 125 6.68 -4.74 8.94
CA LEU A 125 7.92 -4.02 9.19
C LEU A 125 8.22 -4.05 10.68
N HIS A 126 9.44 -4.46 11.05
CA HIS A 126 9.89 -4.59 12.42
C HIS A 126 11.02 -3.60 12.71
N ALA A 127 10.79 -2.66 13.63
CA ALA A 127 11.79 -1.70 14.08
C ALA A 127 11.84 -1.67 15.61
N ASN A 128 12.98 -2.05 16.18
CA ASN A 128 13.18 -2.18 17.62
C ASN A 128 12.10 -3.12 18.23
N SER A 129 11.30 -2.64 19.18
CA SER A 129 10.20 -3.37 19.82
C SER A 129 8.82 -3.11 19.20
N SER A 130 8.75 -2.45 18.03
CA SER A 130 7.50 -2.04 17.39
C SER A 130 7.39 -2.62 15.97
N SER A 131 6.15 -2.84 15.53
CA SER A 131 5.89 -3.26 14.15
C SER A 131 4.64 -2.59 13.58
N ILE A 132 4.61 -2.46 12.25
CA ILE A 132 3.42 -2.07 11.49
C ILE A 132 3.18 -3.07 10.36
N CYS A 133 1.93 -3.15 9.91
CA CYS A 133 1.53 -4.03 8.82
C CYS A 133 1.01 -3.22 7.63
N LEU A 134 1.39 -3.62 6.43
CA LEU A 134 0.89 -3.08 5.18
C LEU A 134 0.27 -4.21 4.36
N LEU A 135 -1.00 -4.09 4.03
CA LEU A 135 -1.63 -4.95 3.05
C LEU A 135 -1.10 -4.59 1.66
N ARG A 136 -0.60 -5.59 0.95
CA ARG A 136 -0.31 -5.45 -0.47
C ARG A 136 -1.61 -5.54 -1.25
N LEU A 137 -2.04 -4.43 -1.84
CA LEU A 137 -3.22 -4.39 -2.70
C LEU A 137 -2.85 -5.01 -4.06
N ASP A 138 -1.78 -4.52 -4.68
CA ASP A 138 -1.14 -5.09 -5.86
C ASP A 138 0.38 -4.84 -5.80
N ASP A 139 1.09 -5.00 -6.90
CA ASP A 139 2.54 -4.71 -7.01
C ASP A 139 2.90 -3.24 -6.76
N ASN A 140 1.98 -2.33 -7.03
CA ASN A 140 2.23 -0.89 -7.02
C ASN A 140 1.65 -0.21 -5.78
N LEU A 141 0.75 -0.84 -5.03
CA LEU A 141 0.05 -0.23 -3.91
C LEU A 141 0.15 -1.06 -2.63
N LEU A 142 0.53 -0.38 -1.55
CA LEU A 142 0.46 -0.86 -0.18
C LEU A 142 -0.55 -0.03 0.62
N HIS A 143 -1.25 -0.63 1.57
CA HIS A 143 -2.16 0.10 2.47
C HIS A 143 -1.90 -0.28 3.92
N LEU A 144 -1.71 0.70 4.81
CA LEU A 144 -1.43 0.41 6.22
C LEU A 144 -2.64 -0.21 6.91
N LEU A 145 -2.36 -1.14 7.82
CA LEU A 145 -3.34 -1.81 8.67
C LEU A 145 -3.23 -1.30 10.11
N ASN A 146 -4.37 -1.21 10.79
CA ASN A 146 -4.41 -0.90 12.22
C ASN A 146 -3.97 -2.11 13.07
N SER A 147 -4.00 -1.98 14.40
CA SER A 147 -3.66 -3.07 15.33
C SER A 147 -4.56 -4.30 15.18
N ASN A 148 -5.83 -4.10 14.78
CA ASN A 148 -6.82 -5.15 14.54
C ASN A 148 -6.71 -5.78 13.16
N LYS A 149 -5.78 -5.29 12.33
CA LYS A 149 -5.55 -5.69 10.94
C LYS A 149 -6.65 -5.25 9.97
N ASP A 150 -7.44 -4.25 10.33
CA ASP A 150 -8.35 -3.57 9.39
C ASP A 150 -7.60 -2.48 8.61
N LEU A 151 -8.16 -2.05 7.47
CA LEU A 151 -7.63 -0.94 6.69
C LEU A 151 -7.65 0.36 7.51
N MET A 152 -6.53 1.07 7.56
CA MET A 152 -6.48 2.36 8.24
C MET A 152 -7.25 3.43 7.46
N ILE A 153 -8.14 4.13 8.15
CA ILE A 153 -9.01 5.13 7.54
C ILE A 153 -8.30 6.48 7.54
N GLY A 154 -8.12 7.05 6.35
CA GLY A 154 -7.57 8.39 6.17
C GLY A 154 -8.59 9.51 6.46
N ASN A 155 -8.39 10.66 5.83
CA ASN A 155 -9.31 11.79 5.88
C ASN A 155 -9.53 12.37 4.46
N GLY A 156 -10.18 13.54 4.34
CA GLY A 156 -10.41 14.19 3.04
C GLY A 156 -9.17 14.81 2.40
N GLY A 157 -8.01 14.71 3.04
CA GLY A 157 -6.73 15.25 2.60
C GLY A 157 -5.64 14.21 2.34
N GLN A 158 -5.61 13.14 3.13
CA GLN A 158 -4.56 12.11 3.15
C GLN A 158 -5.17 10.72 3.29
N SER A 159 -4.43 9.68 2.88
CA SER A 159 -4.82 8.28 3.04
C SER A 159 -3.66 7.45 3.60
N PHE A 160 -3.94 6.21 3.97
CA PHE A 160 -2.91 5.27 4.41
C PHE A 160 -2.37 4.39 3.28
N THR A 161 -2.47 4.86 2.04
CA THR A 161 -2.02 4.13 0.84
C THR A 161 -0.68 4.67 0.35
N LEU A 162 0.30 3.78 0.18
CA LEU A 162 1.60 4.08 -0.40
C LEU A 162 1.63 3.57 -1.85
N SER A 163 2.13 4.40 -2.75
CA SER A 163 2.23 4.13 -4.18
C SER A 163 3.68 3.90 -4.57
N ARG A 164 3.93 2.91 -5.43
CA ARG A 164 5.23 2.70 -6.04
C ARG A 164 5.53 3.87 -6.97
N THR A 165 6.62 4.58 -6.73
CA THR A 165 7.00 5.77 -7.52
C THR A 165 8.20 5.56 -8.42
N THR A 166 8.84 4.39 -8.34
CA THR A 166 9.93 3.98 -9.23
C THR A 166 9.63 2.61 -9.82
N ASN A 167 10.01 2.39 -11.08
CA ASN A 167 9.78 1.12 -11.78
C ASN A 167 8.32 0.65 -11.65
N ILE A 168 7.35 1.55 -11.90
CA ILE A 168 5.92 1.23 -11.85
C ILE A 168 5.69 0.03 -12.75
N ILE A 169 5.10 -1.02 -12.19
CA ILE A 169 4.84 -2.26 -12.90
C ILE A 169 3.54 -2.04 -13.67
N PRO A 170 3.56 -2.07 -15.02
CA PRO A 170 2.33 -1.94 -15.79
C PRO A 170 1.34 -3.03 -15.37
N PRO A 171 0.03 -2.73 -15.31
CA PRO A 171 -0.97 -3.75 -15.05
C PRO A 171 -0.91 -4.79 -16.17
N MET A 172 -0.24 -5.92 -15.94
CA MET A 172 -0.18 -7.03 -16.87
C MET A 172 -1.41 -7.92 -16.69
N SER A 173 -2.01 -8.30 -17.82
CA SER A 173 -3.24 -9.10 -17.97
C SER A 173 -3.30 -10.46 -17.26
N ILE A 174 -2.23 -10.92 -16.59
CA ILE A 174 -2.13 -12.32 -16.17
C ILE A 174 -1.70 -12.58 -14.72
N TYR A 175 -1.19 -11.59 -13.97
CA TYR A 175 -0.92 -11.81 -12.55
C TYR A 175 -1.03 -10.52 -11.74
N GLN A 176 -2.09 -10.42 -10.94
CA GLN A 176 -1.94 -10.37 -9.49
C GLN A 176 -3.31 -10.32 -8.85
N SER A 177 -3.55 -11.22 -7.91
CA SER A 177 -4.79 -11.24 -7.16
C SER A 177 -4.84 -10.04 -6.21
N LEU A 178 -5.80 -9.16 -6.43
CA LEU A 178 -6.19 -8.15 -5.47
C LEU A 178 -6.87 -8.88 -4.31
N GLN A 179 -6.27 -8.86 -3.12
CA GLN A 179 -6.74 -9.67 -1.99
C GLN A 179 -7.41 -8.81 -0.94
N VAL A 180 -8.53 -8.23 -1.36
CA VAL A 180 -9.42 -7.49 -0.49
C VAL A 180 -10.66 -8.34 -0.24
N SER A 181 -11.14 -8.37 1.00
CA SER A 181 -12.29 -9.18 1.38
C SER A 181 -13.53 -8.77 0.59
N ALA A 182 -14.00 -9.67 -0.27
CA ALA A 182 -15.27 -9.56 -0.98
C ALA A 182 -16.48 -9.87 -0.09
N HIS A 183 -16.30 -10.00 1.24
CA HIS A 183 -17.43 -10.28 2.12
C HIS A 183 -18.41 -9.11 2.11
N PHE A 184 -19.50 -9.33 1.38
CA PHE A 184 -20.73 -8.57 1.48
C PHE A 184 -21.38 -8.91 2.83
N ILE A 185 -20.97 -8.21 3.88
CA ILE A 185 -21.85 -7.97 5.01
C ILE A 185 -21.75 -6.47 5.29
N SER A 186 -22.31 -5.64 4.42
CA SER A 186 -22.62 -4.28 4.86
C SER A 186 -23.82 -4.39 5.81
N GLY A 187 -23.53 -4.65 7.09
CA GLY A 187 -24.42 -4.31 8.20
C GLY A 187 -24.55 -2.79 8.37
N ILE A 188 -23.97 -2.00 7.46
CA ILE A 188 -24.18 -0.56 7.37
C ILE A 188 -25.64 -0.32 6.95
N GLN A 189 -26.44 0.09 7.91
CA GLN A 189 -27.84 0.51 7.72
C GLN A 189 -27.94 2.04 7.54
N ASP A 190 -26.90 2.65 6.97
CA ASP A 190 -26.92 4.07 6.64
C ASP A 190 -27.63 4.26 5.31
N THR A 191 -28.55 5.23 5.25
CA THR A 191 -29.22 5.60 3.99
C THR A 191 -28.32 6.43 3.07
N MET A 192 -27.22 6.94 3.61
CA MET A 192 -26.25 7.77 2.89
C MET A 192 -24.83 7.52 3.42
N LEU A 193 -23.92 7.14 2.52
CA LEU A 193 -22.49 7.00 2.81
C LEU A 193 -21.74 8.19 2.22
N THR A 194 -20.87 8.83 3.00
CA THR A 194 -20.00 9.91 2.52
C THR A 194 -18.55 9.47 2.50
N PHE A 195 -17.88 9.61 1.36
CA PHE A 195 -16.47 9.31 1.15
C PHE A 195 -15.74 10.56 0.64
N VAL A 196 -14.53 10.77 1.12
CA VAL A 196 -13.70 11.93 0.78
C VAL A 196 -12.26 11.52 0.51
N GLY A 197 -11.56 12.27 -0.33
CA GLY A 197 -10.15 12.00 -0.61
C GLY A 197 -9.54 12.99 -1.57
N ARG A 198 -8.27 12.77 -1.90
CA ARG A 198 -7.53 13.53 -2.91
C ARG A 198 -6.75 12.60 -3.79
N SER A 199 -6.61 12.96 -5.05
CA SER A 199 -5.81 12.22 -6.02
C SER A 199 -4.97 13.15 -6.90
N PRO A 200 -3.91 12.63 -7.55
CA PRO A 200 -3.27 13.33 -8.65
C PRO A 200 -4.27 13.62 -9.77
N CYS A 201 -4.10 14.73 -10.50
CA CYS A 201 -5.05 15.11 -11.57
C CYS A 201 -4.86 14.33 -12.86
N LYS A 202 -3.61 14.09 -13.27
CA LYS A 202 -3.30 13.68 -14.65
C LYS A 202 -3.91 12.34 -15.06
N ALA A 203 -3.66 11.27 -14.30
CA ALA A 203 -4.11 9.94 -14.69
C ALA A 203 -5.64 9.84 -14.73
N ILE A 204 -6.34 10.30 -13.69
CA ILE A 204 -7.80 10.25 -13.64
C ILE A 204 -8.48 11.22 -14.63
N ALA A 205 -7.86 12.35 -14.97
CA ALA A 205 -8.37 13.22 -16.02
C ALA A 205 -8.35 12.52 -17.38
N SER A 206 -7.24 11.82 -17.69
CA SER A 206 -7.13 11.00 -18.90
C SER A 206 -8.19 9.88 -18.91
N ASP A 207 -8.34 9.16 -17.79
CA ASP A 207 -9.33 8.09 -17.68
C ASP A 207 -10.76 8.61 -17.86
N LEU A 208 -11.11 9.74 -17.26
CA LEU A 208 -12.43 10.33 -17.36
C LEU A 208 -12.67 11.13 -18.65
N GLY A 209 -11.70 11.19 -19.57
CA GLY A 209 -11.80 12.03 -20.77
C GLY A 209 -11.99 13.51 -20.46
N LEU A 210 -11.45 13.97 -19.33
CA LEU A 210 -11.55 15.35 -18.87
C LEU A 210 -10.37 16.18 -19.38
N PRO A 211 -10.58 17.47 -19.64
CA PRO A 211 -9.46 18.39 -19.86
C PRO A 211 -8.52 18.37 -18.65
N ALA A 212 -7.26 18.02 -18.87
CA ALA A 212 -6.22 18.10 -17.85
C ALA A 212 -5.61 19.50 -17.88
N ASP A 213 -5.96 20.35 -16.92
CA ASP A 213 -5.24 21.61 -16.69
C ASP A 213 -3.79 21.26 -16.26
N PRO A 214 -2.75 21.70 -16.99
CA PRO A 214 -1.36 21.44 -16.62
C PRO A 214 -0.97 21.94 -15.23
N ALA A 215 -1.68 22.95 -14.70
CA ALA A 215 -1.48 23.48 -13.35
C ALA A 215 -2.21 22.67 -12.27
N CYS A 216 -3.08 21.73 -12.65
CA CYS A 216 -3.78 20.86 -11.72
C CYS A 216 -2.83 19.79 -11.19
N PHE A 217 -2.39 19.97 -9.94
CA PHE A 217 -1.57 18.98 -9.24
C PHE A 217 -2.37 18.07 -8.30
N LYS A 218 -3.61 18.45 -7.94
CA LYS A 218 -4.52 17.61 -7.12
C LYS A 218 -6.01 17.82 -7.42
N LEU A 219 -6.79 16.76 -7.30
CA LEU A 219 -8.25 16.78 -7.23
C LEU A 219 -8.68 16.52 -5.79
N LYS A 220 -9.75 17.18 -5.33
CA LYS A 220 -10.43 16.82 -4.08
C LYS A 220 -11.79 16.21 -4.41
N TRP A 221 -12.10 15.11 -3.75
CA TRP A 221 -13.30 14.31 -3.98
C TRP A 221 -14.22 14.36 -2.76
N SER A 222 -15.51 14.50 -3.01
CA SER A 222 -16.56 14.20 -2.04
C SER A 222 -17.65 13.42 -2.76
N LEU A 223 -17.78 12.15 -2.39
CA LEU A 223 -18.74 11.20 -2.93
C LEU A 223 -19.80 10.91 -1.87
N LYS A 224 -21.06 11.06 -2.23
CA LYS A 224 -22.20 10.57 -1.45
C LYS A 224 -22.88 9.45 -2.21
N LEU A 225 -23.03 8.29 -1.58
CA LEU A 225 -23.76 7.14 -2.11
C LEU A 225 -25.07 7.01 -1.34
N TYR A 226 -26.20 7.04 -2.04
CA TYR A 226 -27.52 6.91 -1.45
C TYR A 226 -28.03 5.47 -1.60
N GLN A 227 -28.67 4.99 -0.55
CA GLN A 227 -29.29 3.67 -0.49
C GLN A 227 -30.79 3.81 -0.23
N ASP A 228 -31.56 2.87 -0.74
CA ASP A 228 -32.99 2.77 -0.41
C ASP A 228 -33.14 2.49 1.11
N PRO A 229 -33.98 3.23 1.85
CA PRO A 229 -34.02 3.15 3.31
C PRO A 229 -34.62 1.84 3.85
N VAL A 230 -35.27 1.04 3.01
CA VAL A 230 -35.90 -0.23 3.42
C VAL A 230 -35.03 -1.40 2.99
N THR A 231 -34.56 -1.39 1.76
CA THR A 231 -33.83 -2.50 1.14
C THR A 231 -32.32 -2.34 1.19
N PHE A 232 -31.82 -1.14 1.53
CA PHE A 232 -30.41 -0.74 1.51
C PHE A 232 -29.72 -0.95 0.15
N LYS A 233 -30.51 -1.09 -0.93
CA LYS A 233 -29.97 -1.24 -2.28
C LYS A 233 -29.41 0.09 -2.80
N PRO A 234 -28.34 0.06 -3.61
CA PRO A 234 -27.84 1.24 -4.31
C PRO A 234 -28.94 1.98 -5.09
N THR A 235 -28.97 3.31 -5.00
CA THR A 235 -29.91 4.15 -5.75
C THR A 235 -29.19 5.18 -6.61
N ARG A 236 -28.83 6.32 -6.03
CA ARG A 236 -28.18 7.44 -6.70
C ARG A 236 -26.89 7.85 -5.99
N TYR A 237 -26.05 8.61 -6.66
CA TYR A 237 -24.86 9.20 -6.05
C TYR A 237 -24.78 10.70 -6.35
N GLN A 238 -23.98 11.39 -5.54
CA GLN A 238 -23.52 12.74 -5.77
C GLN A 238 -22.01 12.77 -5.66
N LEU A 239 -21.32 13.18 -6.72
CA LEU A 239 -19.89 13.30 -6.77
C LEU A 239 -19.51 14.75 -7.01
N ARG A 240 -18.84 15.35 -6.03
CA ARG A 240 -18.28 16.69 -6.15
C ARG A 240 -16.77 16.59 -6.35
N ARG A 241 -16.29 17.24 -7.43
CA ARG A 241 -14.88 17.49 -7.69
C ARG A 241 -14.58 18.94 -7.30
N VAL A 242 -13.73 19.17 -6.31
CA VAL A 242 -13.37 20.54 -5.92
C VAL A 242 -12.18 21.01 -6.75
N VAL A 243 -12.41 21.23 -8.04
CA VAL A 243 -11.56 22.07 -8.89
C VAL A 243 -12.44 23.24 -9.31
N GLN A 244 -12.14 24.43 -8.81
CA GLN A 244 -12.80 25.68 -9.22
C GLN A 244 -14.34 25.70 -9.08
N GLY A 245 -14.93 24.83 -8.24
CA GLY A 245 -16.33 24.92 -7.82
C GLY A 245 -17.38 24.42 -8.82
N LEU A 246 -16.96 23.82 -9.93
CA LEU A 246 -17.88 23.43 -11.00
C LEU A 246 -17.95 21.91 -11.16
N ASP A 247 -19.19 21.44 -11.29
CA ASP A 247 -19.65 20.07 -11.54
C ASP A 247 -19.89 19.20 -10.29
N LEU A 248 -21.08 19.35 -9.74
CA LEU A 248 -21.78 18.23 -9.11
C LEU A 248 -22.16 17.25 -10.21
N ILE A 249 -21.60 16.04 -10.14
CA ILE A 249 -21.97 14.92 -11.00
C ILE A 249 -22.98 14.08 -10.23
N GLU A 250 -24.10 13.78 -10.86
CA GLU A 250 -25.14 12.91 -10.31
C GLU A 250 -25.42 11.76 -11.27
N GLY A 251 -25.92 10.67 -10.72
CA GLY A 251 -26.27 9.49 -11.49
C GLY A 251 -26.71 8.33 -10.61
N SER A 252 -26.79 7.15 -11.20
CA SER A 252 -27.02 5.91 -10.47
C SER A 252 -25.68 5.28 -10.06
N TRP A 253 -25.69 4.50 -8.99
CA TRP A 253 -24.56 3.63 -8.70
C TRP A 253 -25.05 2.22 -8.48
N THR A 254 -24.21 1.26 -8.84
CA THR A 254 -24.49 -0.17 -8.70
C THR A 254 -23.27 -0.87 -8.13
N ILE A 255 -23.48 -2.09 -7.63
CA ILE A 255 -22.39 -2.95 -7.17
C ILE A 255 -22.21 -4.03 -8.23
N VAL A 256 -21.01 -4.06 -8.81
CA VAL A 256 -20.59 -5.10 -9.75
C VAL A 256 -19.46 -5.91 -9.14
N LYS A 257 -19.16 -7.07 -9.73
CA LYS A 257 -18.03 -7.91 -9.33
C LYS A 257 -16.89 -7.80 -10.31
N GLY A 258 -15.69 -7.99 -9.79
CA GLY A 258 -14.50 -8.25 -10.55
C GLY A 258 -13.66 -7.02 -10.84
N THR A 259 -12.38 -7.15 -10.48
CA THR A 259 -11.26 -6.42 -11.10
C THR A 259 -10.53 -7.38 -12.05
N ALA A 260 -9.58 -6.88 -12.84
CA ALA A 260 -8.72 -7.75 -13.66
C ALA A 260 -7.95 -8.79 -12.81
N ALA A 261 -7.69 -8.40 -11.56
CA ALA A 261 -6.91 -9.10 -10.56
C ALA A 261 -7.73 -10.07 -9.69
N ASP A 262 -8.94 -9.67 -9.31
CA ASP A 262 -9.82 -10.46 -8.43
C ASP A 262 -11.24 -10.46 -8.98
N PRO A 263 -11.71 -11.57 -9.59
CA PRO A 263 -13.05 -11.67 -10.16
C PRO A 263 -14.15 -11.56 -9.10
N ASN A 264 -13.83 -11.73 -7.82
CA ASN A 264 -14.78 -11.63 -6.72
C ASN A 264 -14.80 -10.27 -6.04
N ALA A 265 -13.85 -9.37 -6.34
CA ALA A 265 -13.79 -8.05 -5.73
C ALA A 265 -15.10 -7.28 -5.96
N LEU A 266 -15.60 -6.62 -4.91
CA LEU A 266 -16.76 -5.74 -5.02
C LEU A 266 -16.32 -4.39 -5.58
N VAL A 267 -17.01 -3.93 -6.63
CA VAL A 267 -16.72 -2.67 -7.30
C VAL A 267 -17.99 -1.83 -7.33
N TYR A 268 -17.91 -0.60 -6.85
CA TYR A 268 -18.95 0.40 -7.03
C TYR A 268 -18.78 1.03 -8.41
N LEU A 269 -19.80 0.86 -9.24
CA LEU A 269 -19.88 1.47 -10.57
C LEU A 269 -20.78 2.69 -10.47
N LEU A 270 -20.22 3.87 -10.76
CA LEU A 270 -20.92 5.15 -10.74
C LEU A 270 -21.19 5.54 -12.20
N ASP A 271 -22.48 5.58 -12.58
CA ASP A 271 -22.92 5.86 -13.94
C ASP A 271 -23.70 7.18 -14.01
N PRO A 272 -23.15 8.24 -14.61
CA PRO A 272 -23.85 9.51 -14.82
C PRO A 272 -24.85 9.48 -15.99
N GLY A 273 -25.06 8.34 -16.65
CA GLY A 273 -25.92 8.23 -17.84
C GLY A 273 -25.32 8.88 -19.08
N LYS A 274 -24.01 9.17 -19.07
CA LYS A 274 -23.26 9.78 -20.17
C LYS A 274 -22.12 8.85 -20.60
N PRO A 275 -22.00 8.51 -21.90
CA PRO A 275 -20.91 7.67 -22.38
C PRO A 275 -19.54 8.21 -21.99
N GLY A 276 -18.65 7.34 -21.51
CA GLY A 276 -17.26 7.67 -21.21
C GLY A 276 -16.98 8.28 -19.82
N TYR A 277 -18.01 8.49 -18.98
CA TYR A 277 -17.87 9.11 -17.65
C TYR A 277 -18.10 8.15 -16.48
N THR A 278 -18.05 6.84 -16.72
CA THR A 278 -18.21 5.83 -15.67
C THR A 278 -16.98 5.79 -14.76
N LEU A 279 -17.22 5.80 -13.45
CA LEU A 279 -16.18 5.59 -12.44
C LEU A 279 -16.33 4.21 -11.81
N TYR A 280 -15.19 3.56 -11.61
CA TYR A 280 -15.09 2.29 -10.92
C TYR A 280 -14.31 2.48 -9.62
N LEU A 281 -14.90 2.08 -8.50
CA LEU A 281 -14.28 2.15 -7.18
C LEU A 281 -14.27 0.75 -6.57
N MET A 282 -13.10 0.15 -6.38
CA MET A 282 -13.00 -1.10 -5.63
C MET A 282 -13.28 -0.85 -4.16
N LYS A 283 -14.18 -1.65 -3.58
CA LYS A 283 -14.45 -1.64 -2.15
C LYS A 283 -13.30 -2.32 -1.40
N GLY A 284 -12.52 -1.53 -0.67
CA GLY A 284 -11.50 -1.98 0.28
C GLY A 284 -12.16 -2.67 1.47
N ASP A 285 -12.91 -1.88 2.21
CA ASP A 285 -13.77 -2.34 3.29
C ASP A 285 -14.99 -1.43 3.36
N ASP A 286 -15.61 -1.30 4.52
CA ASP A 286 -16.77 -0.44 4.75
C ASP A 286 -16.42 1.06 4.86
N ASN A 287 -15.12 1.38 4.88
CA ASN A 287 -14.59 2.72 5.13
C ASN A 287 -13.57 3.20 4.08
N VAL A 288 -13.09 2.32 3.20
CA VAL A 288 -12.04 2.64 2.22
C VAL A 288 -12.46 2.17 0.83
N LEU A 289 -12.39 3.07 -0.14
CA LEU A 289 -12.58 2.79 -1.57
C LEU A 289 -11.32 3.15 -2.36
N PHE A 290 -11.01 2.39 -3.41
CA PHE A 290 -9.86 2.64 -4.29
C PHE A 290 -10.34 2.89 -5.71
N PHE A 291 -9.84 3.94 -6.37
CA PHE A 291 -10.20 4.15 -7.78
C PHE A 291 -9.57 3.09 -8.67
N LEU A 292 -10.33 2.71 -9.69
CA LEU A 292 -9.89 1.85 -10.76
C LEU A 292 -9.90 2.59 -12.11
N ASP A 293 -9.06 2.12 -13.03
CA ASP A 293 -9.09 2.54 -14.44
C ASP A 293 -10.25 1.89 -15.21
N LYS A 294 -10.38 2.20 -16.50
CA LYS A 294 -11.39 1.57 -17.41
C LYS A 294 -11.25 0.07 -17.55
N GLN A 295 -10.05 -0.48 -17.35
CA GLN A 295 -9.76 -1.91 -17.37
C GLN A 295 -9.94 -2.56 -15.99
N ARG A 296 -10.37 -1.78 -14.98
CA ARG A 296 -10.56 -2.17 -13.59
C ARG A 296 -9.26 -2.56 -12.87
N ASN A 297 -8.13 -1.96 -13.25
CA ASN A 297 -6.90 -2.00 -12.47
C ASN A 297 -6.86 -0.85 -11.46
N LEU A 298 -6.12 -1.01 -10.36
CA LEU A 298 -5.93 0.07 -9.40
C LEU A 298 -5.13 1.22 -10.02
N LEU A 299 -5.62 2.44 -9.80
CA LEU A 299 -4.85 3.63 -10.14
C LEU A 299 -3.73 3.87 -9.12
N VAL A 300 -2.53 4.11 -9.62
CA VAL A 300 -1.32 4.34 -8.82
C VAL A 300 -1.14 5.83 -8.57
N GLY A 301 -0.97 6.23 -7.31
CA GLY A 301 -0.77 7.61 -6.90
C GLY A 301 0.68 8.09 -7.07
N ASP A 302 1.00 9.17 -6.38
CA ASP A 302 2.36 9.71 -6.25
C ASP A 302 2.75 9.84 -4.76
N SER A 303 3.86 10.52 -4.47
CA SER A 303 4.36 10.70 -3.10
C SER A 303 3.45 11.57 -2.22
N LEU A 304 2.54 12.35 -2.80
CA LEU A 304 1.65 13.28 -2.10
C LEU A 304 0.20 12.82 -2.07
N PHE A 305 -0.28 12.16 -3.12
CA PHE A 305 -1.68 11.82 -3.30
C PHE A 305 -1.87 10.39 -3.79
N SER A 306 -2.78 9.67 -3.14
CA SER A 306 -3.23 8.33 -3.53
C SER A 306 -4.50 8.38 -4.39
N TYR A 307 -4.96 7.23 -4.88
CA TYR A 307 -6.29 7.06 -5.48
C TYR A 307 -7.26 6.38 -4.50
N THR A 308 -7.37 6.94 -3.29
CA THR A 308 -8.13 6.35 -2.17
C THR A 308 -9.15 7.34 -1.63
N LEU A 309 -10.39 6.87 -1.41
CA LEU A 309 -11.43 7.61 -0.70
C LEU A 309 -11.69 6.97 0.66
N ASN A 310 -11.82 7.81 1.68
CA ASN A 310 -12.04 7.42 3.06
C ASN A 310 -13.45 7.83 3.49
N ARG A 311 -14.16 6.96 4.19
CA ARG A 311 -15.48 7.24 4.72
C ARG A 311 -15.38 8.31 5.80
N GLN A 312 -16.22 9.32 5.66
CA GLN A 312 -16.44 10.34 6.66
C GLN A 312 -17.70 9.97 7.42
N LYS A 313 -17.56 9.53 8.66
CA LYS A 313 -18.69 9.40 9.58
C LYS A 313 -19.20 10.81 9.90
N GLN A 314 -20.51 10.98 9.83
CA GLN A 314 -21.19 12.22 10.25
C GLN A 314 -21.27 12.29 11.77
#